data_AF-A0A3A8KIK4-F1
#
_entry.id   AF-A0A3A8KIK4-F1
#
_cell.length_a   1.000
_cell.length_b   1.000
_cell.length_c   1.000
_cell.angle_alpha   90.00
_cell.angle_beta   90.00
_cell.angle_gamma   90.00
#
_symmetry.space_group_name_H-M   'P 1'
#
loop_
_entity.id
_entity.type
_entity.pdbx_description
1 polymer ?
#
loop_
_entity_poly.entity_id
_entity_poly.type
_entity_poly.pdbx_seq_one_letter_code
_entity_poly.pdbx_strand_id
1 'polypeptide(L)'
;MKSLREALPSCDAWDYTPPLANPSFGALVYPHYEKIMHRPQKVWVVAGYLSILAPVYTVHCVRKEYLGNQLRSAKVFLGPVPLELRDIADTVAQHIEADFGATALPLEVAQTPVPLYVNFMKPPETTLFHALFTSEPGNIF
;
A
#
# COMPACT_ATOMS: atom_id res chain seq x y z
N MET A 1 7.54 -10.20 -8.86
CA MET A 1 6.19 -10.63 -8.38
C MET A 1 6.01 -12.14 -8.26
N LYS A 2 6.43 -12.98 -9.23
CA LYS A 2 6.57 -14.43 -8.99
C LYS A 2 7.49 -14.73 -7.80
N SER A 3 8.59 -13.99 -7.74
CA SER A 3 9.54 -13.91 -6.62
C SER A 3 8.91 -13.54 -5.27
N LEU A 4 8.00 -12.55 -5.24
CA LEU A 4 7.35 -12.10 -4.00
C LEU A 4 6.37 -13.16 -3.45
N ARG A 5 5.65 -13.88 -4.32
CA ARG A 5 4.81 -15.02 -3.92
C ARG A 5 5.63 -16.19 -3.38
N GLU A 6 6.80 -16.43 -3.95
CA GLU A 6 7.75 -17.45 -3.46
C GLU A 6 8.34 -17.06 -2.09
N ALA A 7 8.59 -15.77 -1.85
CA ALA A 7 9.11 -15.25 -0.59
C ALA A 7 8.06 -15.23 0.54
N LEU A 8 6.77 -15.09 0.20
CA LEU A 8 5.67 -15.01 1.17
C LEU A 8 4.60 -16.08 0.89
N PRO A 9 4.92 -17.38 1.03
CA PRO A 9 4.02 -18.47 0.66
C PRO A 9 2.78 -18.59 1.55
N SER A 10 2.82 -18.00 2.75
CA SER A 10 1.69 -17.94 3.69
C SER A 10 0.76 -16.75 3.44
N CYS A 11 1.04 -15.91 2.45
CA CYS A 11 0.28 -14.71 2.13
C CYS A 11 -0.26 -14.76 0.71
N ASP A 12 -1.43 -14.16 0.49
CA ASP A 12 -1.94 -13.94 -0.87
C ASP A 12 -1.35 -12.64 -1.42
N ALA A 13 -0.39 -12.74 -2.33
CA ALA A 13 0.23 -11.58 -2.98
C ALA A 13 -0.31 -11.35 -4.40
N TRP A 14 -0.71 -10.11 -4.70
CA TRP A 14 -1.34 -9.71 -5.95
C TRP A 14 -0.65 -8.51 -6.57
N ASP A 15 -0.51 -8.53 -7.89
CA ASP A 15 -0.21 -7.34 -8.67
C ASP A 15 -1.37 -6.37 -8.54
N TYR A 16 -1.08 -5.11 -8.23
CA TYR A 16 -2.09 -4.09 -8.14
C TYR A 16 -1.69 -2.91 -9.02
N THR A 17 -2.36 -2.85 -10.16
CA THR A 17 -2.41 -1.64 -10.97
C THR A 17 -3.73 -0.95 -10.64
N PRO A 18 -3.70 0.21 -9.96
CA PRO A 18 -4.92 0.92 -9.62
C PRO A 18 -5.72 1.26 -10.89
N PRO A 19 -7.07 1.19 -10.86
CA PRO A 19 -7.90 1.46 -12.04
C PRO A 19 -7.94 2.93 -12.47
N LEU A 20 -7.55 3.85 -11.58
CA LEU A 20 -7.36 5.27 -11.89
C LEU A 20 -5.89 5.52 -12.24
N ALA A 21 -5.61 6.63 -12.95
CA ALA A 21 -4.27 7.04 -13.37
C ALA A 21 -3.36 7.40 -12.17
N ASN A 22 -2.99 6.38 -11.39
CA ASN A 22 -2.10 6.51 -10.26
C ASN A 22 -0.65 6.48 -10.76
N PRO A 23 0.22 7.34 -10.23
CA PRO A 23 1.61 7.47 -10.66
C PRO A 23 2.52 6.35 -10.13
N SER A 24 2.01 5.14 -9.90
CA SER A 24 2.78 4.01 -9.36
C SER A 24 2.30 2.64 -9.83
N PHE A 25 3.22 1.68 -9.78
CA PHE A 25 2.90 0.26 -9.77
C PHE A 25 2.78 -0.22 -8.32
N GLY A 26 1.85 -1.14 -8.04
CA GLY A 26 1.60 -1.63 -6.70
C GLY A 26 1.66 -3.15 -6.59
N ALA A 27 1.96 -3.61 -5.37
CA ALA A 27 1.75 -4.98 -4.94
C ALA A 27 0.93 -4.96 -3.64
N LEU A 28 -0.10 -5.80 -3.57
CA LEU A 28 -0.92 -5.98 -2.37
C LEU A 28 -0.66 -7.36 -1.80
N VAL A 29 -0.25 -7.40 -0.53
CA VAL A 29 -0.02 -8.64 0.21
C VAL A 29 -1.04 -8.74 1.32
N TYR A 30 -1.80 -9.83 1.29
CA TYR A 30 -2.79 -10.16 2.29
C TYR A 30 -2.22 -11.26 3.19
N PRO A 31 -1.91 -10.96 4.47
CA PRO A 31 -1.59 -11.96 5.45
C PRO A 31 -2.77 -12.94 5.60
N HIS A 32 -2.47 -14.20 5.88
CA HIS A 32 -3.52 -15.20 6.11
C HIS A 32 -4.44 -14.78 7.25
N TYR A 33 -5.74 -14.88 7.02
CA TYR A 33 -6.75 -14.69 8.05
C TYR A 33 -7.92 -15.65 7.82
N GLU A 34 -8.49 -16.15 8.92
CA GLU A 34 -9.70 -16.96 8.84
C GLU A 34 -10.92 -16.08 8.64
N LYS A 35 -11.70 -16.37 7.60
CA LYS A 35 -12.92 -15.62 7.28
C LYS A 35 -14.10 -16.13 8.11
N ILE A 36 -14.69 -15.23 8.90
CA ILE A 36 -15.83 -15.51 9.78
C ILE A 36 -16.99 -14.61 9.37
N MET A 37 -18.07 -15.24 8.90
CA MET A 37 -19.19 -14.53 8.24
C MET A 37 -20.07 -13.74 9.22
N HIS A 38 -20.12 -14.13 10.49
CA HIS A 38 -21.12 -13.63 11.45
C HIS A 38 -20.64 -12.50 12.36
N ARG A 39 -19.38 -12.07 12.25
CA ARG A 39 -18.83 -10.99 13.08
C ARG A 39 -17.95 -10.04 12.27
N PRO A 40 -17.86 -8.75 12.65
CA PRO A 40 -16.89 -7.85 12.05
C PRO A 40 -15.46 -8.39 12.18
N GLN A 41 -14.73 -8.39 11.07
CA GLN A 41 -13.35 -8.86 11.01
C GLN A 41 -12.41 -7.76 10.55
N LYS A 42 -11.28 -7.63 11.23
CA LYS A 42 -10.19 -6.74 10.83
C LYS A 42 -9.21 -7.56 10.00
N VAL A 43 -9.00 -7.13 8.77
CA VAL A 43 -8.07 -7.72 7.82
C VAL A 43 -7.00 -6.69 7.53
N TRP A 44 -5.75 -7.09 7.63
CA TRP A 44 -4.62 -6.26 7.25
C TRP A 44 -4.25 -6.49 5.79
N VAL A 45 -3.77 -5.43 5.16
CA VAL A 45 -3.18 -5.48 3.82
C VAL A 45 -1.88 -4.69 3.87
N VAL A 46 -0.80 -5.28 3.39
CA VAL A 46 0.47 -4.59 3.18
C VAL A 46 0.54 -4.19 1.72
N ALA A 47 0.65 -2.89 1.47
CA ALA A 47 0.66 -2.32 0.13
C ALA A 47 2.03 -1.69 -0.14
N GLY A 48 2.74 -2.23 -1.13
CA GLY A 48 4.00 -1.67 -1.64
C GLY A 48 3.73 -0.94 -2.95
N TYR A 49 4.11 0.34 -3.04
CA TYR A 49 4.02 1.14 -4.27
C TYR A 49 5.40 1.57 -4.72
N LEU A 50 5.67 1.43 -6.02
CA LEU A 50 6.84 1.93 -6.72
C LEU A 50 6.43 3.06 -7.65
N SER A 51 6.98 4.26 -7.48
CA SER A 51 6.63 5.41 -8.33
C SER A 51 7.12 5.24 -9.76
N ILE A 52 6.34 5.70 -10.73
CA ILE A 52 6.75 5.78 -12.15
C ILE A 52 7.52 7.07 -12.46
N LEU A 53 7.48 8.06 -11.55
CA LEU A 53 8.05 9.39 -11.76
C LEU A 53 9.45 9.55 -11.16
N ALA A 54 9.80 8.73 -10.18
CA ALA A 54 11.09 8.73 -9.51
C ALA A 54 11.43 7.33 -8.98
N PRO A 55 12.71 6.99 -8.79
CA PRO A 55 13.14 5.68 -8.28
C PRO A 55 12.92 5.59 -6.76
N VAL A 56 11.70 5.83 -6.31
CA VAL A 56 11.30 5.80 -4.90
C VAL A 56 10.08 4.91 -4.70
N TYR A 57 10.00 4.30 -3.53
CA TYR A 57 8.90 3.44 -3.15
C TYR A 57 8.35 3.79 -1.76
N THR A 58 7.17 3.24 -1.46
CA THR A 58 6.59 3.27 -0.11
C THR A 58 5.93 1.93 0.19
N VAL A 59 6.04 1.49 1.44
CA VAL A 59 5.28 0.34 1.96
C VAL A 59 4.45 0.85 3.12
N HIS A 60 3.15 0.60 3.06
CA HIS A 60 2.22 1.04 4.09
C HIS A 60 1.17 -0.05 4.35
N CYS A 61 0.45 0.09 5.45
CA CYS A 61 -0.58 -0.88 5.84
C CYS A 61 -1.97 -0.29 5.71
N VAL A 62 -2.92 -1.11 5.31
CA VAL A 62 -4.34 -0.76 5.30
C VAL A 62 -5.07 -1.77 6.16
N ARG A 63 -5.82 -1.29 7.15
CA ARG A 63 -6.74 -2.13 7.92
C ARG A 63 -8.12 -2.00 7.34
N LYS A 64 -8.64 -3.11 6.82
CA LYS A 64 -10.01 -3.23 6.35
C LYS A 64 -10.86 -3.87 7.42
N GLU A 65 -12.08 -3.39 7.60
CA GLU A 65 -13.09 -4.05 8.43
C GLU A 65 -14.18 -4.60 7.54
N TYR A 66 -14.42 -5.90 7.62
CA TYR A 66 -15.45 -6.61 6.86
C TYR A 66 -16.56 -7.13 7.78
N LEU A 67 -17.79 -7.12 7.30
CA LEU A 67 -18.88 -7.94 7.85
C LEU A 67 -19.34 -8.91 6.75
N GLY A 68 -18.97 -10.19 6.89
CA GLY A 68 -19.11 -11.16 5.81
C GLY A 68 -18.25 -10.78 4.61
N ASN A 69 -18.88 -10.41 3.49
CA ASN A 69 -18.19 -9.90 2.29
C ASN A 69 -18.24 -8.37 2.16
N GLN A 70 -18.96 -7.68 3.05
CA GLN A 70 -19.16 -6.25 2.94
C GLN A 70 -18.03 -5.49 3.64
N LEU A 71 -17.27 -4.68 2.88
CA LEU A 71 -16.32 -3.73 3.44
C LEU A 71 -17.08 -2.62 4.19
N ARG A 72 -16.77 -2.45 5.48
CA ARG A 72 -17.36 -1.43 6.37
C ARG A 72 -16.47 -0.20 6.50
N SER A 73 -15.17 -0.41 6.65
CA SER A 73 -14.20 0.67 6.76
C SER A 73 -12.84 0.24 6.22
N ALA A 74 -12.07 1.20 5.72
CA ALA A 74 -10.67 1.01 5.36
C ALA A 74 -9.87 2.15 5.98
N LYS A 75 -8.88 1.82 6.81
CA LYS A 75 -8.00 2.79 7.48
C LYS A 75 -6.58 2.60 7.00
N VAL A 76 -5.99 3.65 6.46
CA VAL A 76 -4.61 3.69 5.98
C VAL A 76 -3.67 4.05 7.12
N PHE A 77 -2.54 3.35 7.17
CA PHE A 77 -1.43 3.56 8.11
C PHE A 77 -0.16 3.80 7.30
N LEU A 78 0.11 5.08 7.01
CA LEU A 78 1.36 5.52 6.36
C LEU A 78 2.54 5.59 7.34
N GLY A 79 2.25 5.50 8.65
CA GLY A 79 3.23 5.53 9.74
C GLY A 79 3.94 4.20 9.95
N PRO A 80 4.53 4.00 11.14
CA PRO A 80 5.21 2.76 11.49
C PRO A 80 4.32 1.54 11.24
N VAL A 81 4.89 0.56 10.55
CA VAL A 81 4.23 -0.72 10.27
C VAL A 81 3.94 -1.44 11.60
N PRO A 82 2.71 -1.97 11.81
CA PRO A 82 2.41 -2.80 12.97
C PRO A 82 3.40 -3.96 13.11
N LEU A 83 3.85 -4.26 14.33
CA LEU A 83 4.90 -5.27 14.59
C LEU A 83 4.60 -6.63 13.92
N GLU A 84 3.34 -7.05 13.98
CA GLU A 84 2.81 -8.29 13.39
C GLU A 84 2.90 -8.35 11.85
N LEU A 85 3.07 -7.21 11.18
CA LEU A 85 3.18 -7.11 9.72
C LEU A 85 4.59 -6.72 9.26
N ARG A 86 5.51 -6.49 10.20
CA ARG A 86 6.83 -5.94 9.90
C ARG A 86 7.63 -6.83 8.98
N ASP A 87 7.67 -8.14 9.26
CA ASP A 87 8.40 -9.10 8.44
C ASP A 87 7.88 -9.13 6.99
N ILE A 88 6.56 -9.01 6.81
CA ILE A 88 5.92 -8.95 5.50
C ILE A 88 6.30 -7.65 4.78
N ALA A 89 6.19 -6.52 5.47
CA ALA A 89 6.53 -5.22 4.91
C ALA A 89 8.02 -5.10 4.55
N ASP A 90 8.90 -5.62 5.40
CA ASP A 90 10.34 -5.65 5.17
C ASP A 90 10.68 -6.55 3.97
N THR A 91 10.00 -7.69 3.82
CA THR A 91 10.15 -8.56 2.65
C THR A 91 9.71 -7.85 1.37
N VAL A 92 8.56 -7.16 1.39
CA VAL A 92 8.08 -6.38 0.23
C VAL A 92 9.07 -5.27 -0.12
N ALA A 93 9.57 -4.53 0.86
CA ALA A 93 10.56 -3.47 0.69
C ALA A 93 11.86 -4.00 0.05
N GLN A 94 12.44 -5.05 0.63
CA GLN A 94 13.66 -5.68 0.11
C GLN A 94 13.48 -6.15 -1.33
N HIS A 95 12.30 -6.68 -1.67
CA HIS A 95 12.01 -7.14 -3.03
C HIS A 95 11.94 -5.97 -4.02
N ILE A 96 11.34 -4.85 -3.61
CA ILE A 96 11.30 -3.63 -4.44
C ILE A 96 12.72 -3.07 -4.66
N GLU A 97 13.52 -2.99 -3.60
CA GLU A 97 14.90 -2.51 -3.66
C GLU A 97 15.77 -3.41 -4.56
N ALA A 98 15.68 -4.72 -4.40
CA ALA A 98 16.48 -5.68 -5.15
C ALA A 98 16.11 -5.74 -6.64
N ASP A 99 14.80 -5.73 -6.96
CA ASP A 99 14.34 -5.86 -8.35
C ASP A 99 14.45 -4.54 -9.13
N PHE A 100 14.28 -3.38 -8.47
CA PHE A 100 14.13 -2.09 -9.14
C PHE A 100 15.17 -1.03 -8.76
N GLY A 101 16.02 -1.28 -7.75
CA GLY A 101 17.04 -0.31 -7.30
C GLY A 101 16.45 0.99 -6.75
N ALA A 102 15.18 0.98 -6.33
CA ALA A 102 14.49 2.13 -5.77
C ALA A 102 14.84 2.32 -4.28
N THR A 103 14.58 3.51 -3.74
CA THR A 103 14.80 3.82 -2.32
C THR A 103 13.50 4.17 -1.59
N ALA A 104 13.42 3.85 -0.30
CA ALA A 104 12.24 4.18 0.50
C ALA A 104 12.08 5.70 0.60
N LEU A 105 10.89 6.22 0.27
CA LEU A 105 10.57 7.63 0.51
C LEU A 105 10.27 7.84 2.01
N PRO A 106 11.03 8.69 2.73
CA PRO A 106 10.73 8.99 4.12
C PRO A 106 9.34 9.59 4.28
N LEU A 107 8.63 9.21 5.34
CA LEU A 107 7.25 9.65 5.57
C LEU A 107 7.16 11.18 5.69
N GLU A 108 8.13 11.80 6.35
CA GLU A 108 8.18 13.27 6.51
C GLU A 108 8.26 13.96 5.15
N VAL A 109 9.04 13.39 4.22
CA VAL A 109 9.14 13.90 2.85
C VAL A 109 7.83 13.63 2.09
N ALA A 110 7.28 12.43 2.20
CA ALA A 110 6.03 12.05 1.55
C ALA A 110 4.85 12.94 1.94
N GLN A 111 4.84 13.45 3.19
CA GLN A 111 3.80 14.34 3.71
C GLN A 111 3.98 15.81 3.29
N THR A 112 5.07 16.17 2.61
CA THR A 112 5.31 17.53 2.11
C THR A 112 4.17 17.95 1.17
N PRO A 113 3.48 19.08 1.42
CA PRO A 113 2.49 19.63 0.50
C PRO A 113 3.13 20.04 -0.82
N VAL A 114 2.40 19.85 -1.92
CA VAL A 114 2.86 20.22 -3.27
C VAL A 114 1.83 21.05 -4.01
N PRO A 115 2.27 21.99 -4.88
CA PRO A 115 1.37 22.83 -5.66
C PRO A 115 0.86 22.11 -6.93
N LEU A 116 0.53 20.83 -6.82
CA LEU A 116 0.06 20.00 -7.94
C LEU A 116 -1.40 19.59 -7.74
N TYR A 117 -2.15 19.49 -8.83
CA TYR A 117 -3.44 18.81 -8.84
C TYR A 117 -3.19 17.32 -9.06
N VAL A 118 -3.74 16.47 -8.22
CA VAL A 118 -3.62 15.02 -8.34
C VAL A 118 -5.02 14.44 -8.27
N ASN A 119 -5.50 13.90 -9.40
CA ASN A 119 -6.86 13.39 -9.52
C ASN A 119 -7.90 14.47 -9.10
N PHE A 120 -8.71 14.21 -8.06
CA PHE A 120 -9.67 15.16 -7.51
C PHE A 120 -9.11 16.03 -6.37
N MET A 121 -7.83 15.89 -6.04
CA MET A 121 -7.16 16.67 -5.00
C MET A 121 -6.54 17.93 -5.59
N LYS A 122 -6.68 19.05 -4.87
CA LYS A 122 -6.06 20.33 -5.19
C LYS A 122 -5.03 20.72 -4.12
N PRO A 123 -4.17 21.70 -4.38
CA PRO A 123 -3.37 22.32 -3.33
C PRO A 123 -4.26 23.15 -2.37
N PRO A 124 -3.94 23.21 -1.06
CA PRO A 124 -2.75 22.66 -0.41
C PRO A 124 -2.90 21.22 0.12
N GLU A 125 -4.04 20.55 -0.11
CA GLU A 125 -4.32 19.22 0.45
C GLU A 125 -3.51 18.10 -0.23
N THR A 126 -2.90 18.40 -1.37
CA THR A 126 -2.07 17.45 -2.13
C THR A 126 -0.66 17.39 -1.56
N THR A 127 -0.15 16.17 -1.37
CA THR A 127 1.21 15.91 -0.85
C THR A 127 2.05 15.17 -1.88
N LEU A 128 3.36 15.08 -1.65
CA LEU A 128 4.26 14.25 -2.46
C LEU A 128 3.80 12.78 -2.52
N PHE A 129 3.25 12.24 -1.44
CA PHE A 129 2.68 10.88 -1.44
C PHE A 129 1.60 10.72 -2.52
N HIS A 130 0.66 11.67 -2.60
CA HIS A 130 -0.40 11.63 -3.61
C HIS A 130 0.19 11.72 -5.02
N ALA A 131 1.14 12.64 -5.22
CA ALA A 131 1.76 12.88 -6.52
C ALA A 131 2.67 11.75 -7.00
N LEU A 132 3.25 10.95 -6.10
CA LEU A 132 4.20 9.88 -6.43
C LEU A 132 3.59 8.48 -6.40
N PHE A 133 2.52 8.26 -5.64
CA PHE A 133 1.96 6.92 -5.43
C PHE A 133 0.47 6.82 -5.74
N THR A 134 -0.39 7.43 -4.93
CA THR A 134 -1.85 7.31 -5.06
C THR A 134 -2.58 8.40 -4.30
N SER A 135 -3.67 8.93 -4.87
CA SER A 135 -4.60 9.83 -4.17
C SER A 135 -5.58 9.09 -3.26
N GLU A 136 -5.68 7.76 -3.38
CA GLU A 136 -6.66 6.94 -2.66
C GLU A 136 -6.00 5.71 -2.01
N PRO A 137 -5.08 5.86 -1.05
CA PRO A 137 -4.33 4.74 -0.47
C PRO A 137 -5.21 3.71 0.25
N GLY A 138 -6.43 4.08 0.66
CA GLY A 138 -7.39 3.15 1.28
C GLY A 138 -8.24 2.38 0.27
N ASN A 139 -8.23 2.80 -1.00
CA ASN A 139 -9.08 2.27 -2.06
C ASN A 139 -8.41 1.12 -2.82
N ILE A 140 -7.96 0.14 -2.05
CA ILE A 140 -7.37 -1.10 -2.56
C ILE A 140 -8.49 -2.13 -2.64
N PHE A 141 -8.96 -2.49 -3.83
CA PHE A 141 -10.00 -3.51 -4.03
C PHE A 141 -9.43 -4.90 -4.19
#